data_AF-G3HK43-F1
#
_entry.id   AF-G3HK43-F1
#
_cell.length_a   1.000
_cell.length_b   1.000
_cell.length_c   1.000
_cell.angle_alpha   90.00
_cell.angle_beta   90.00
_cell.angle_gamma   90.00
#
_symmetry.space_group_name_H-M   'P 1'
#
loop_
_entity.id
_entity.type
_entity.pdbx_description
1 polymer ?
#
loop_
_entity_poly.entity_id
_entity_poly.type
_entity_poly.pdbx_seq_one_letter_code
_entity_poly.pdbx_strand_id
1 'polypeptide(L)'
;MAFWIPFIFRGARVGGLKEATVHSQYRRSPNIPGDFPDCLAGVRFAEEQSKDLLEKYKRRPPAKRPNYVKLGTLAPFCCPWEQLTGDWESRVRASMPGAQDDPRRLEVPSVPGETCQPSNEAGISENQPTKPEVTGCEAHTGTEVVLGQGASENHAAATGSQLCVLRNRKLLRQLSAWCGPGSEARRAPCRGQQEELTRKACLSILDEFPRALVWVSLSLLRKGSPEPQTMICVPSEEDLLQLSQDQGYHGPRESKHSDPFKSLILKQKEKKKMEKRRNRELTAPEGLAAGAPTAGQKALTKGLWSGPLPGLTSHCSRLLLGFVTQGDFSMSVGCGEALGFVSVTGLLEMLSSQSAATRGLVLLRPPASLQYRFARLAIEV
;
A
#
# COMPACT_ATOMS: atom_id res chain seq x y z
N MET A 1 1.45 3.98 -40.54
CA MET A 1 0.87 5.34 -40.58
C MET A 1 -0.26 5.54 -41.60
N ALA A 2 -0.36 4.75 -42.67
CA ALA A 2 -1.38 4.93 -43.71
C ALA A 2 -2.83 4.99 -43.17
N PHE A 3 -3.16 4.21 -42.14
CA PHE A 3 -4.50 4.22 -41.52
C PHE A 3 -4.71 5.32 -40.47
N TRP A 4 -3.64 5.91 -39.94
CA TRP A 4 -3.73 6.92 -38.88
C TRP A 4 -4.05 8.32 -39.43
N ILE A 5 -3.37 8.68 -40.52
CA ILE A 5 -3.44 10.00 -41.14
C ILE A 5 -4.88 10.40 -41.55
N PRO A 6 -5.72 9.49 -42.11
CA PRO A 6 -7.12 9.81 -42.41
C PRO A 6 -7.93 10.29 -41.20
N PHE A 7 -7.69 9.76 -39.99
CA PHE A 7 -8.38 10.22 -38.78
C PHE A 7 -7.99 11.63 -38.39
N ILE A 8 -6.71 11.98 -38.55
CA ILE A 8 -6.20 13.32 -38.24
C ILE A 8 -6.81 14.35 -39.19
N PHE A 9 -6.90 14.04 -40.49
CA PHE A 9 -7.57 14.92 -41.46
C PHE A 9 -9.07 15.08 -41.19
N ARG A 10 -9.71 14.12 -40.53
CA ARG A 10 -11.11 14.23 -40.06
C ARG A 10 -11.25 14.95 -38.72
N GLY A 11 -10.16 15.45 -38.14
CA GLY A 11 -10.17 16.24 -36.90
C GLY A 11 -10.07 15.42 -35.60
N ALA A 12 -9.70 14.13 -35.68
CA ALA A 12 -9.44 13.34 -34.48
C ALA A 12 -8.24 13.91 -33.69
N ARG A 13 -8.40 14.04 -32.37
CA ARG A 13 -7.32 14.45 -31.45
C ARG A 13 -6.68 13.23 -30.82
N VAL A 14 -5.37 13.28 -30.67
CA VAL A 14 -4.57 12.16 -30.16
C VAL A 14 -4.21 12.44 -28.71
N GLY A 15 -4.55 11.49 -27.84
CA GLY A 15 -4.09 11.46 -26.45
C GLY A 15 -2.82 10.62 -26.30
N GLY A 16 -1.99 10.96 -25.34
CA GLY A 16 -0.85 10.17 -24.91
C GLY A 16 -1.16 9.32 -23.68
N LEU A 17 -0.10 8.96 -22.94
CA LEU A 17 -0.23 8.15 -21.73
C LEU A 17 -1.04 8.85 -20.63
N LYS A 18 -0.95 10.18 -20.55
CA LYS A 18 -1.72 10.97 -19.58
C LYS A 18 -3.23 10.80 -19.81
N GLU A 19 -3.67 10.91 -21.05
CA GLU A 19 -5.07 10.73 -21.44
C GLU A 19 -5.55 9.30 -21.21
N ALA A 20 -4.68 8.30 -21.42
CA ALA A 20 -4.98 6.91 -21.08
C ALA A 20 -5.20 6.71 -19.57
N THR A 21 -4.37 7.33 -18.72
CA THR A 21 -4.56 7.29 -17.26
C THR A 21 -5.86 7.97 -16.84
N VAL A 22 -6.16 9.16 -17.39
CA VAL A 22 -7.42 9.87 -17.13
C VAL A 22 -8.63 9.03 -17.56
N HIS A 23 -8.53 8.35 -18.71
CA HIS A 23 -9.58 7.44 -19.18
C HIS A 23 -9.85 6.32 -18.17
N SER A 24 -8.81 5.65 -17.68
CA SER A 24 -8.92 4.59 -16.66
C SER A 24 -9.52 5.14 -15.36
N GLN A 25 -9.07 6.32 -14.91
CA GLN A 25 -9.59 6.97 -13.71
C GLN A 25 -11.08 7.29 -13.82
N TYR A 26 -11.52 7.88 -14.93
CA TYR A 26 -12.93 8.23 -15.16
C TYR A 26 -13.82 7.00 -15.34
N ARG A 27 -13.26 5.92 -15.85
CA ARG A 27 -13.91 4.60 -15.90
C ARG A 27 -13.94 3.90 -14.53
N ARG A 28 -13.23 4.45 -13.53
CA ARG A 28 -13.04 3.84 -12.20
C ARG A 28 -12.36 2.47 -12.25
N SER A 29 -11.47 2.27 -13.22
CA SER A 29 -10.69 1.06 -13.38
C SER A 29 -9.21 1.32 -13.10
N PRO A 30 -8.52 0.44 -12.35
CA PRO A 30 -7.08 0.54 -12.17
C PRO A 30 -6.34 0.41 -13.51
N ASN A 31 -5.32 1.23 -13.69
CA ASN A 31 -4.45 1.29 -14.84
C ASN A 31 -3.25 0.32 -14.68
N ILE A 32 -3.05 -0.52 -15.69
CA ILE A 32 -1.87 -1.39 -15.81
C ILE A 32 -0.75 -0.55 -16.45
N PRO A 33 0.50 -0.61 -15.97
CA PRO A 33 1.07 -1.60 -15.03
C PRO A 33 1.12 -1.16 -13.56
N GLY A 34 0.82 0.11 -13.25
CA GLY A 34 1.30 0.75 -12.03
C GLY A 34 0.41 0.68 -10.79
N ASP A 35 -0.90 0.48 -10.96
CA ASP A 35 -1.83 0.67 -9.84
C ASP A 35 -1.95 -0.53 -8.91
N PHE A 36 -1.59 -1.73 -9.39
CA PHE A 36 -1.80 -2.97 -8.66
C PHE A 36 -0.61 -3.28 -7.73
N PRO A 37 -0.82 -3.35 -6.40
CA PRO A 37 0.27 -3.52 -5.44
C PRO A 37 0.79 -4.95 -5.31
N ASP A 38 0.06 -5.95 -5.81
CA ASP A 38 0.44 -7.37 -5.81
C ASP A 38 1.43 -7.72 -6.92
N CYS A 39 1.42 -6.96 -8.02
CA CYS A 39 2.25 -7.25 -9.18
C CYS A 39 3.67 -6.72 -9.01
N LEU A 40 4.68 -7.53 -9.38
CA LEU A 40 6.09 -7.10 -9.40
C LEU A 40 6.31 -5.84 -10.25
N ALA A 41 5.57 -5.69 -11.35
CA ALA A 41 5.63 -4.49 -12.19
C ALA A 41 5.09 -3.27 -11.44
N GLY A 42 4.01 -3.43 -10.68
CA GLY A 42 3.43 -2.37 -9.85
C GLY A 42 4.38 -1.94 -8.73
N VAL A 43 5.03 -2.89 -8.07
CA VAL A 43 6.06 -2.59 -7.04
C VAL A 43 7.22 -1.79 -7.63
N ARG A 44 7.78 -2.22 -8.76
CA ARG A 44 8.87 -1.49 -9.44
C ARG A 44 8.44 -0.09 -9.88
N PHE A 45 7.24 0.04 -10.42
CA PHE A 45 6.69 1.33 -10.84
C PHE A 45 6.44 2.28 -9.65
N ALA A 46 5.93 1.75 -8.53
CA ALA A 46 5.75 2.52 -7.30
C ALA A 46 7.09 2.97 -6.71
N GLU A 47 8.12 2.11 -6.76
CA GLU A 47 9.48 2.49 -6.36
C GLU A 47 10.06 3.60 -7.23
N GLU A 48 9.91 3.52 -8.54
CA GLU A 48 10.36 4.56 -9.48
C GLU A 48 9.64 5.90 -9.20
N GLN A 49 8.31 5.89 -9.11
CA GLN A 49 7.53 7.07 -8.74
C GLN A 49 7.97 7.65 -7.38
N SER A 50 8.27 6.80 -6.40
CA SER A 50 8.71 7.25 -5.08
C SER A 50 10.08 7.93 -5.14
N LYS A 51 11.00 7.46 -6.00
CA LYS A 51 12.32 8.06 -6.22
C LYS A 51 12.16 9.44 -6.87
N ASP A 52 11.32 9.55 -7.89
CA ASP A 52 11.02 10.82 -8.56
C ASP A 52 10.41 11.86 -7.63
N LEU A 53 9.43 11.45 -6.81
CA LEU A 53 8.79 12.33 -5.83
C LEU A 53 9.78 12.75 -4.74
N LEU A 54 10.64 11.83 -4.29
CA LEU A 54 11.69 12.11 -3.32
C LEU A 54 12.73 13.09 -3.89
N GLU A 55 13.11 12.94 -5.16
CA GLU A 55 14.01 13.86 -5.84
C GLU A 55 13.39 15.26 -5.94
N LYS A 56 12.14 15.34 -6.41
CA LYS A 56 11.37 16.60 -6.45
C LYS A 56 11.29 17.26 -5.08
N TYR A 57 11.09 16.49 -4.01
CA TYR A 57 11.06 16.98 -2.64
C TYR A 57 12.43 17.47 -2.13
N LYS A 58 13.51 16.79 -2.51
CA LYS A 58 14.89 17.20 -2.17
C LYS A 58 15.32 18.46 -2.94
N ARG A 59 14.87 18.63 -4.18
CA ARG A 59 15.12 19.81 -5.02
C ARG A 59 14.49 21.09 -4.44
N ARG A 60 13.31 20.97 -3.81
CA ARG A 60 12.65 22.12 -3.18
C ARG A 60 13.37 22.53 -1.88
N PRO A 61 13.60 23.84 -1.66
CA PRO A 61 14.25 24.31 -0.44
C PRO A 61 13.34 24.06 0.79
N PRO A 62 13.92 23.92 2.01
CA PRO A 62 13.17 23.49 3.19
C PRO A 62 11.97 24.35 3.58
N ALA A 63 11.95 25.65 3.24
CA ALA A 63 10.85 26.57 3.55
C ALA A 63 9.68 26.52 2.54
N LYS A 64 9.86 25.85 1.40
CA LYS A 64 8.87 25.76 0.31
C LYS A 64 8.31 24.35 0.13
N ARG A 65 8.65 23.43 1.04
CA ARG A 65 8.15 22.06 1.04
C ARG A 65 7.43 21.76 2.35
N PRO A 66 6.37 20.93 2.33
CA PRO A 66 5.66 20.55 3.55
C PRO A 66 6.56 19.75 4.49
N ASN A 67 6.31 19.86 5.79
CA ASN A 67 6.91 18.98 6.79
C ASN A 67 5.92 17.86 7.10
N TYR A 68 6.12 16.68 6.50
CA TYR A 68 5.21 15.55 6.62
C TYR A 68 5.18 14.95 8.03
N VAL A 69 6.29 15.01 8.77
CA VAL A 69 6.34 14.57 10.18
C VAL A 69 5.34 15.36 11.01
N LYS A 70 5.29 16.69 10.85
CA LYS A 70 4.31 17.53 11.56
C LYS A 70 2.87 17.35 11.11
N LEU A 71 2.67 16.94 9.86
CA LEU A 71 1.36 16.67 9.28
C LEU A 71 0.83 15.27 9.62
N GLY A 72 1.66 14.43 10.24
CA GLY A 72 1.29 13.07 10.64
C GLY A 72 1.43 12.04 9.52
N THR A 73 2.06 12.39 8.39
CA THR A 73 2.20 11.50 7.22
C THR A 73 3.53 10.75 7.29
N LEU A 74 3.47 9.43 7.50
CA LEU A 74 4.66 8.57 7.63
C LEU A 74 5.35 8.29 6.29
N ALA A 75 4.56 7.92 5.27
CA ALA A 75 5.04 7.58 3.94
C ALA A 75 4.37 8.47 2.87
N PRO A 76 4.91 9.67 2.61
CA PRO A 76 4.27 10.64 1.70
C PRO A 76 4.55 10.39 0.21
N PHE A 77 5.33 9.37 -0.15
CA PHE A 77 5.76 9.10 -1.54
C PHE A 77 5.50 7.66 -1.99
N CYS A 78 5.01 6.80 -1.10
CA CYS A 78 4.67 5.42 -1.39
C CYS A 78 3.54 4.98 -0.45
N CYS A 79 2.86 3.90 -0.82
CA CYS A 79 1.79 3.32 -0.01
C CYS A 79 2.33 2.04 0.64
N PRO A 80 2.62 2.02 1.95
CA PRO A 80 3.18 0.85 2.64
C PRO A 80 2.12 -0.22 2.94
N TRP A 81 1.66 -0.91 1.88
CA TRP A 81 0.60 -1.93 1.95
C TRP A 81 0.90 -3.11 2.87
N GLU A 82 2.15 -3.58 2.87
CA GLU A 82 2.60 -4.71 3.70
C GLU A 82 2.49 -4.40 5.20
N GLN A 83 2.93 -3.20 5.60
CA GLN A 83 2.83 -2.77 7.00
C GLN A 83 1.38 -2.50 7.39
N LEU A 84 0.60 -1.89 6.49
CA LEU A 84 -0.82 -1.65 6.73
C LEU A 84 -1.58 -2.96 6.99
N THR A 85 -1.41 -3.95 6.11
CA THR A 85 -2.11 -5.23 6.24
C THR A 85 -1.60 -6.04 7.42
N GLY A 86 -0.30 -6.01 7.71
CA GLY A 86 0.28 -6.63 8.90
C GLY A 86 -0.22 -6.02 10.22
N ASP A 87 -0.36 -4.69 10.29
CA ASP A 87 -0.92 -4.00 11.45
C ASP A 87 -2.39 -4.39 11.69
N TRP A 88 -3.19 -4.46 10.63
CA TRP A 88 -4.59 -4.87 10.74
C TRP A 88 -4.74 -6.36 11.10
N GLU A 89 -3.93 -7.25 10.52
CA GLU A 89 -3.91 -8.67 10.90
C GLU A 89 -3.57 -8.84 12.39
N SER A 90 -2.55 -8.11 12.87
CA SER A 90 -2.14 -8.14 14.27
C SER A 90 -3.24 -7.64 15.20
N ARG A 91 -3.95 -6.57 14.80
CA ARG A 91 -5.09 -6.03 15.55
C ARG A 91 -6.25 -7.01 15.64
N VAL A 92 -6.61 -7.65 14.53
CA VAL A 92 -7.68 -8.66 14.53
C VAL A 92 -7.30 -9.83 15.44
N ARG A 93 -6.07 -10.35 15.32
CA ARG A 93 -5.58 -11.42 16.21
C ARG A 93 -5.59 -11.03 17.68
N ALA A 94 -5.19 -9.81 18.02
CA ALA A 94 -5.21 -9.31 19.39
C ALA A 94 -6.64 -9.13 19.95
N SER A 95 -7.61 -8.84 19.08
CA SER A 95 -9.02 -8.70 19.48
C SER A 95 -9.74 -10.04 19.71
N MET A 96 -9.17 -11.15 19.25
CA MET A 96 -9.72 -12.49 19.48
C MET A 96 -9.30 -12.97 20.88
N PRO A 97 -10.25 -13.23 21.79
CA PRO A 97 -9.92 -13.74 23.12
C PRO A 97 -9.38 -15.17 23.00
N GLY A 98 -8.07 -15.35 23.11
CA GLY A 98 -7.43 -16.67 23.02
C GLY A 98 -5.90 -16.74 23.12
N ALA A 99 -5.17 -15.63 23.03
CA ALA A 99 -3.70 -15.64 23.13
C ALA A 99 -3.23 -14.83 24.36
N GLN A 100 -3.34 -15.43 25.55
CA GLN A 100 -2.40 -15.13 26.62
C GLN A 100 -1.17 -15.98 26.36
N ASP A 101 -0.18 -15.44 25.65
CA ASP A 101 1.16 -16.03 25.63
C ASP A 101 1.96 -15.51 26.83
N ASP A 102 2.39 -16.48 27.62
CA ASP A 102 3.23 -16.42 28.82
C ASP A 102 4.53 -15.62 28.56
N PRO A 103 4.88 -14.59 29.36
CA PRO A 103 6.04 -13.77 29.08
C PRO A 103 7.31 -14.42 29.66
N ARG A 104 7.86 -15.47 29.03
CA ARG A 104 9.19 -16.04 29.37
C ARG A 104 9.81 -16.88 28.25
N ARG A 105 10.50 -16.24 27.31
CA ARG A 105 11.80 -16.74 26.79
C ARG A 105 12.51 -15.69 25.93
N LEU A 106 13.36 -14.90 26.59
CA LEU A 106 14.60 -14.45 26.00
C LEU A 106 15.57 -15.62 26.12
N GLU A 107 16.05 -16.21 25.01
CA GLU A 107 17.42 -16.73 24.94
C GLU A 107 17.96 -16.69 23.49
N VAL A 108 19.25 -16.44 23.43
CA VAL A 108 20.15 -16.06 22.34
C VAL A 108 20.69 -17.33 21.63
N PRO A 109 21.24 -17.25 20.39
CA PRO A 109 21.48 -18.41 19.53
C PRO A 109 22.86 -19.07 19.77
N SER A 110 22.93 -20.40 19.59
CA SER A 110 24.16 -21.19 19.72
C SER A 110 24.34 -22.21 18.58
N VAL A 111 25.40 -21.97 17.80
CA VAL A 111 26.29 -22.79 16.94
C VAL A 111 26.01 -24.30 16.74
N PRO A 112 26.18 -24.85 15.50
CA PRO A 112 26.16 -26.29 15.22
C PRO A 112 27.57 -26.94 15.24
N GLY A 113 27.68 -28.15 15.81
CA GLY A 113 28.89 -28.98 15.81
C GLY A 113 28.57 -30.49 15.80
N GLU A 114 28.88 -31.11 14.66
CA GLU A 114 29.39 -32.48 14.37
C GLU A 114 28.83 -33.75 15.06
N THR A 115 28.25 -34.60 14.19
CA THR A 115 28.56 -36.02 13.87
C THR A 115 28.47 -37.12 14.95
N CYS A 116 27.67 -38.17 14.67
CA CYS A 116 28.12 -39.56 14.45
C CYS A 116 26.95 -40.55 14.23
N GLN A 117 27.04 -41.34 13.16
CA GLN A 117 26.25 -42.57 12.93
C GLN A 117 26.82 -43.75 13.75
N PRO A 118 26.07 -44.86 13.86
CA PRO A 118 26.54 -46.06 13.17
C PRO A 118 25.44 -46.88 12.46
N SER A 119 25.93 -47.80 11.64
CA SER A 119 25.32 -48.47 10.49
C SER A 119 24.79 -49.89 10.77
N ASN A 120 24.24 -50.50 9.70
CA ASN A 120 24.01 -51.94 9.40
C ASN A 120 22.55 -52.43 9.57
N GLU A 121 21.97 -53.26 8.69
CA GLU A 121 22.40 -53.87 7.42
C GLU A 121 21.16 -54.36 6.61
N ALA A 122 21.31 -54.33 5.28
CA ALA A 122 20.89 -55.29 4.23
C ALA A 122 19.47 -55.93 4.16
N GLY A 123 18.88 -55.86 2.96
CA GLY A 123 17.78 -56.73 2.48
C GLY A 123 17.39 -56.42 1.03
N ILE A 124 17.83 -57.27 0.10
CA ILE A 124 17.73 -57.22 -1.37
C ILE A 124 16.32 -57.62 -1.86
N SER A 125 15.78 -56.96 -2.91
CA SER A 125 15.14 -57.67 -4.05
C SER A 125 14.87 -56.77 -5.26
N GLU A 126 15.32 -57.26 -6.41
CA GLU A 126 15.15 -56.72 -7.76
C GLU A 126 13.76 -57.05 -8.34
N ASN A 127 13.23 -56.20 -9.22
CA ASN A 127 12.92 -56.56 -10.62
C ASN A 127 12.03 -55.50 -11.32
N GLN A 128 12.58 -54.93 -12.39
CA GLN A 128 11.85 -54.38 -13.55
C GLN A 128 11.82 -55.48 -14.64
N PRO A 129 10.88 -55.49 -15.62
CA PRO A 129 11.18 -54.80 -16.89
C PRO A 129 9.99 -54.25 -17.75
N THR A 130 10.26 -53.12 -18.42
CA THR A 130 10.12 -52.87 -19.87
C THR A 130 8.79 -52.42 -20.54
N LYS A 131 8.95 -51.28 -21.25
CA LYS A 131 8.16 -50.53 -22.27
C LYS A 131 7.94 -51.26 -23.62
N PRO A 132 7.06 -50.81 -24.57
CA PRO A 132 7.34 -49.73 -25.59
C PRO A 132 6.13 -48.80 -25.88
N GLU A 133 6.24 -47.47 -26.02
CA GLU A 133 6.62 -46.62 -27.18
C GLU A 133 5.81 -46.76 -28.49
N VAL A 134 5.24 -45.64 -28.99
CA VAL A 134 5.21 -45.11 -30.40
C VAL A 134 4.75 -43.62 -30.33
N THR A 135 5.61 -42.60 -30.54
CA THR A 135 5.93 -41.79 -31.78
C THR A 135 4.85 -40.76 -32.18
N GLY A 136 5.06 -39.49 -32.56
CA GLY A 136 6.15 -38.52 -32.86
C GLY A 136 5.45 -37.18 -33.27
N CYS A 137 6.03 -35.97 -33.24
CA CYS A 137 7.07 -35.43 -34.11
C CYS A 137 7.64 -34.09 -33.57
N GLU A 138 8.93 -33.88 -33.85
CA GLU A 138 9.74 -32.69 -33.59
C GLU A 138 9.81 -31.73 -34.79
N ALA A 139 10.22 -30.49 -34.56
CA ALA A 139 11.09 -29.74 -35.45
C ALA A 139 11.97 -28.75 -34.65
N HIS A 140 13.29 -28.94 -34.73
CA HIS A 140 14.35 -28.08 -34.17
C HIS A 140 14.89 -27.08 -35.19
N THR A 141 15.32 -25.90 -34.74
CA THR A 141 16.62 -25.22 -35.03
C THR A 141 16.58 -23.83 -34.37
N GLY A 142 17.59 -23.28 -33.69
CA GLY A 142 18.96 -23.66 -33.38
C GLY A 142 19.53 -22.62 -32.41
N THR A 143 20.43 -23.08 -31.56
CA THR A 143 21.02 -22.45 -30.38
C THR A 143 22.06 -21.37 -30.71
N GLU A 144 22.14 -20.31 -29.89
CA GLU A 144 23.44 -19.81 -29.42
C GLU A 144 23.32 -19.41 -27.94
N VAL A 145 24.07 -20.12 -27.09
CA VAL A 145 24.19 -19.92 -25.64
C VAL A 145 25.53 -19.27 -25.39
N VAL A 146 25.55 -18.16 -24.63
CA VAL A 146 26.67 -17.84 -23.74
C VAL A 146 26.11 -17.43 -22.37
N LEU A 147 26.69 -18.06 -21.35
CA LEU A 147 26.48 -18.05 -19.90
C LEU A 147 26.11 -16.66 -19.30
N GLY A 148 25.32 -16.52 -18.25
CA GLY A 148 25.00 -17.45 -17.17
C GLY A 148 25.68 -17.01 -15.86
N GLN A 149 24.93 -16.33 -14.98
CA GLN A 149 25.13 -16.16 -13.53
C GLN A 149 23.88 -15.42 -13.02
N GLY A 150 22.88 -15.98 -12.34
CA GLY A 150 22.84 -17.16 -11.48
C GLY A 150 22.73 -16.71 -10.01
N ALA A 151 21.62 -17.08 -9.36
CA ALA A 151 21.21 -16.85 -7.96
C ALA A 151 20.43 -15.53 -7.70
N SER A 152 19.19 -15.52 -7.18
CA SER A 152 18.54 -16.49 -6.29
C SER A 152 17.02 -16.54 -6.56
N GLU A 153 16.57 -17.56 -7.29
CA GLU A 153 15.22 -18.09 -7.20
C GLU A 153 15.23 -19.11 -6.06
N ASN A 154 14.97 -18.67 -4.83
CA ASN A 154 14.75 -19.55 -3.67
C ASN A 154 14.16 -18.74 -2.51
N HIS A 155 12.89 -18.35 -2.61
CA HIS A 155 12.06 -18.01 -1.44
C HIS A 155 10.58 -18.33 -1.76
N ALA A 156 10.28 -19.62 -1.91
CA ALA A 156 8.92 -20.14 -1.96
C ALA A 156 8.75 -21.26 -0.94
N ALA A 157 9.02 -20.97 0.34
CA ALA A 157 8.66 -21.80 1.49
C ALA A 157 8.92 -21.04 2.80
N ALA A 158 8.09 -20.04 3.11
CA ALA A 158 7.90 -19.55 4.46
C ALA A 158 6.46 -19.05 4.57
N THR A 159 5.65 -19.78 5.33
CA THR A 159 4.19 -19.63 5.49
C THR A 159 3.83 -18.33 6.22
N GLY A 160 3.98 -17.20 5.55
CA GLY A 160 3.36 -15.93 5.89
C GLY A 160 2.54 -15.49 4.69
N SER A 161 1.22 -15.41 4.82
CA SER A 161 0.30 -15.05 3.75
C SER A 161 0.75 -13.74 3.09
N GLN A 162 1.19 -13.80 1.83
CA GLN A 162 1.63 -12.64 1.05
C GLN A 162 0.44 -11.69 0.80
N LEU A 163 0.74 -10.40 0.60
CA LEU A 163 -0.26 -9.40 0.20
C LEU A 163 -1.06 -9.89 -1.02
N CYS A 164 -2.38 -9.91 -0.90
CA CYS A 164 -3.26 -10.34 -1.97
C CYS A 164 -4.29 -9.25 -2.32
N VAL A 165 -4.63 -9.14 -3.60
CA VAL A 165 -5.71 -8.25 -4.07
C VAL A 165 -6.92 -9.11 -4.39
N LEU A 166 -8.04 -8.83 -3.70
CA LEU A 166 -9.28 -9.57 -3.88
C LEU A 166 -9.94 -9.18 -5.20
N ARG A 167 -9.93 -10.11 -6.16
CA ARG A 167 -10.54 -9.95 -7.50
C ARG A 167 -11.78 -10.81 -7.73
N ASN A 168 -12.18 -11.63 -6.74
CA ASN A 168 -13.33 -12.52 -6.87
C ASN A 168 -14.65 -11.71 -6.93
N ARG A 169 -15.28 -11.69 -8.10
CA ARG A 169 -16.50 -10.91 -8.36
C ARG A 169 -17.67 -11.27 -7.43
N LYS A 170 -17.77 -12.51 -6.94
CA LYS A 170 -18.85 -12.90 -6.01
C LYS A 170 -18.67 -12.20 -4.66
N LEU A 171 -17.47 -12.28 -4.09
CA LEU A 171 -17.12 -11.61 -2.83
C LEU A 171 -17.19 -10.09 -2.97
N LEU A 172 -16.69 -9.54 -4.08
CA LEU A 172 -16.77 -8.10 -4.33
C LEU A 172 -18.22 -7.59 -4.43
N ARG A 173 -19.15 -8.37 -5.01
CA ARG A 173 -20.58 -8.02 -5.02
C ARG A 173 -21.20 -8.04 -3.63
N GLN A 174 -20.80 -8.99 -2.77
CA GLN A 174 -21.22 -9.01 -1.36
C GLN A 174 -20.69 -7.78 -0.62
N LEU A 175 -19.40 -7.47 -0.74
CA LEU A 175 -18.80 -6.28 -0.13
C LEU A 175 -19.45 -4.98 -0.63
N SER A 176 -19.70 -4.89 -1.95
CA SER A 176 -20.42 -3.77 -2.57
C SER A 176 -21.81 -3.58 -1.98
N ALA A 177 -22.55 -4.67 -1.75
CA ALA A 177 -23.86 -4.63 -1.12
C ALA A 177 -23.81 -4.11 0.34
N TRP A 178 -22.73 -4.37 1.07
CA TRP A 178 -22.54 -3.90 2.44
C TRP A 178 -22.05 -2.44 2.53
N CYS A 179 -21.24 -1.98 1.56
CA CYS A 179 -20.77 -0.59 1.50
C CYS A 179 -21.85 0.40 1.01
N GLY A 180 -22.87 -0.09 0.30
CA GLY A 180 -24.01 0.73 -0.12
C GLY A 180 -24.82 1.27 1.06
N PRO A 181 -25.51 2.41 0.90
CA PRO A 181 -26.40 2.92 1.93
C PRO A 181 -27.54 1.91 2.09
N GLY A 182 -27.86 1.55 3.33
CA GLY A 182 -29.11 0.83 3.62
C GLY A 182 -30.27 1.77 3.36
N SER A 183 -30.65 1.98 2.10
CA SER A 183 -31.87 2.74 1.79
C SER A 183 -33.06 1.85 2.13
N GLU A 184 -33.60 2.02 3.33
CA GLU A 184 -34.93 1.51 3.68
C GLU A 184 -35.99 1.95 2.66
N ALA A 185 -35.75 3.07 1.95
CA ALA A 185 -36.64 3.70 0.98
C ALA A 185 -36.60 3.12 -0.44
N ARG A 186 -35.74 2.14 -0.76
CA ARG A 186 -35.76 1.44 -2.06
C ARG A 186 -35.90 -0.06 -1.88
N ARG A 187 -37.04 -0.50 -1.34
CA ARG A 187 -37.57 -1.86 -1.61
C ARG A 187 -37.98 -1.93 -3.08
N ALA A 188 -37.01 -2.05 -3.97
CA ALA A 188 -37.28 -2.55 -5.32
C ALA A 188 -37.72 -4.03 -5.18
N PRO A 189 -38.70 -4.54 -5.96
CA PRO A 189 -39.31 -5.85 -5.72
C PRO A 189 -38.42 -7.05 -6.07
N CYS A 190 -37.20 -6.81 -6.58
CA CYS A 190 -36.34 -7.84 -7.12
C CYS A 190 -34.98 -7.82 -6.41
N ARG A 191 -34.89 -8.42 -5.23
CA ARG A 191 -33.59 -8.81 -4.64
C ARG A 191 -33.69 -10.22 -4.08
N GLY A 192 -33.04 -11.16 -4.78
CA GLY A 192 -32.67 -12.44 -4.18
C GLY A 192 -31.78 -12.19 -2.97
N GLN A 193 -32.00 -12.98 -1.90
CA GLN A 193 -31.21 -13.13 -0.68
C GLN A 193 -30.11 -12.08 -0.50
N GLN A 194 -30.48 -10.93 0.06
CA GLN A 194 -29.49 -9.95 0.48
C GLN A 194 -28.92 -10.45 1.81
N GLU A 195 -27.75 -11.10 1.76
CA GLU A 195 -27.05 -11.55 2.98
C GLU A 195 -26.71 -10.33 3.84
N GLU A 196 -27.39 -10.23 4.98
CA GLU A 196 -27.05 -9.26 6.01
C GLU A 196 -25.59 -9.46 6.45
N LEU A 197 -24.91 -8.36 6.79
CA LEU A 197 -23.54 -8.35 7.30
C LEU A 197 -23.47 -9.21 8.57
N THR A 198 -23.19 -10.50 8.39
CA THR A 198 -23.17 -11.49 9.47
C THR A 198 -21.74 -11.66 9.93
N ARG A 199 -21.50 -11.56 11.25
CA ARG A 199 -20.15 -11.71 11.82
C ARG A 199 -19.44 -12.98 11.36
N LYS A 200 -20.16 -14.09 11.20
CA LYS A 200 -19.62 -15.37 10.69
C LYS A 200 -19.06 -15.23 9.26
N ALA A 201 -19.80 -14.59 8.36
CA ALA A 201 -19.36 -14.38 6.97
C ALA A 201 -18.12 -13.48 6.91
N CYS A 202 -18.07 -12.44 7.75
CA CYS A 202 -16.87 -11.60 7.87
C CYS A 202 -15.67 -12.44 8.30
N LEU A 203 -15.79 -13.24 9.36
CA LEU A 203 -14.70 -14.08 9.86
C LEU A 203 -14.22 -15.09 8.81
N SER A 204 -15.13 -15.74 8.07
CA SER A 204 -14.74 -16.67 7.00
C SER A 204 -13.89 -15.99 5.92
N ILE A 205 -14.21 -14.75 5.54
CA ILE A 205 -13.42 -14.00 4.57
C ILE A 205 -12.03 -13.64 5.14
N LEU A 206 -11.97 -13.30 6.43
CA LEU A 206 -10.72 -12.94 7.11
C LEU A 206 -9.79 -14.13 7.31
N ASP A 207 -10.35 -15.30 7.61
CA ASP A 207 -9.61 -16.55 7.77
C ASP A 207 -9.04 -17.03 6.43
N GLU A 208 -9.82 -16.89 5.33
CA GLU A 208 -9.36 -17.23 3.98
C GLU A 208 -8.33 -16.21 3.45
N PHE A 209 -8.53 -14.92 3.73
CA PHE A 209 -7.69 -13.84 3.20
C PHE A 209 -7.25 -12.83 4.29
N PRO A 210 -6.25 -13.17 5.13
CA PRO A 210 -5.85 -12.34 6.27
C PRO A 210 -5.18 -11.02 5.86
N ARG A 211 -4.50 -10.98 4.71
CA ARG A 211 -3.83 -9.78 4.16
C ARG A 211 -4.39 -9.39 2.79
N ALA A 212 -5.72 -9.30 2.70
CA ALA A 212 -6.39 -8.86 1.48
C ALA A 212 -6.56 -7.35 1.37
N LEU A 213 -6.33 -6.85 0.16
CA LEU A 213 -6.72 -5.51 -0.28
C LEU A 213 -7.88 -5.61 -1.27
N VAL A 214 -8.79 -4.63 -1.18
CA VAL A 214 -9.86 -4.42 -2.15
C VAL A 214 -9.71 -3.07 -2.79
N TRP A 215 -9.91 -3.03 -4.10
CA TRP A 215 -9.96 -1.78 -4.84
C TRP A 215 -11.30 -1.07 -4.58
N VAL A 216 -11.25 0.23 -4.38
CA VAL A 216 -12.42 1.04 -4.05
C VAL A 216 -12.44 2.32 -4.88
N SER A 217 -13.64 2.73 -5.25
CA SER A 217 -13.93 4.07 -5.74
C SER A 217 -14.43 4.93 -4.59
N LEU A 218 -13.93 6.16 -4.54
CA LEU A 218 -14.20 7.13 -3.50
C LEU A 218 -14.74 8.41 -4.15
N SER A 219 -15.93 8.82 -3.75
CA SER A 219 -16.55 10.05 -4.20
C SER A 219 -16.63 11.04 -3.05
N LEU A 220 -16.00 12.21 -3.18
CA LEU A 220 -16.10 13.25 -2.16
C LEU A 220 -17.53 13.78 -2.07
N LEU A 221 -18.06 13.90 -0.85
CA LEU A 221 -19.41 14.45 -0.64
C LEU A 221 -19.49 15.95 -0.97
N ARG A 222 -18.37 16.66 -0.83
CA ARG A 222 -18.31 18.12 -0.95
C ARG A 222 -17.04 18.55 -1.67
N LYS A 223 -16.90 19.87 -1.83
CA LYS A 223 -15.76 20.51 -2.48
C LYS A 223 -14.43 19.95 -1.95
N GLY A 224 -13.61 19.49 -2.88
CA GLY A 224 -12.26 18.99 -2.65
C GLY A 224 -11.78 18.23 -3.88
N SER A 225 -10.47 18.11 -4.00
CA SER A 225 -9.81 17.28 -5.00
C SER A 225 -8.89 16.33 -4.26
N PRO A 226 -9.12 15.01 -4.30
CA PRO A 226 -8.22 14.06 -3.67
C PRO A 226 -6.88 14.09 -4.39
N GLU A 227 -5.77 14.08 -3.63
CA GLU A 227 -4.43 13.97 -4.20
C GLU A 227 -4.01 12.50 -4.29
N PRO A 228 -3.08 12.11 -5.17
CA PRO A 228 -2.42 10.81 -5.09
C PRO A 228 -1.80 10.60 -3.71
N GLN A 229 -1.74 9.35 -3.24
CA GLN A 229 -1.20 8.97 -1.92
C GLN A 229 -1.95 9.60 -0.74
N THR A 230 -3.21 10.01 -0.97
CA THR A 230 -4.15 10.41 0.09
C THR A 230 -4.44 9.22 0.99
N MET A 231 -4.44 9.47 2.30
CA MET A 231 -4.76 8.49 3.32
C MET A 231 -6.28 8.35 3.45
N ILE A 232 -6.75 7.11 3.51
CA ILE A 232 -8.14 6.74 3.75
C ILE A 232 -8.25 6.36 5.23
N CYS A 233 -9.07 7.06 6.00
CA CYS A 233 -9.18 6.90 7.45
C CYS A 233 -10.62 6.57 7.87
N VAL A 234 -10.75 5.76 8.92
CA VAL A 234 -12.03 5.42 9.56
C VAL A 234 -12.58 6.65 10.31
N PRO A 235 -13.85 7.04 10.09
CA PRO A 235 -14.49 8.11 10.85
C PRO A 235 -14.80 7.69 12.29
N SER A 236 -14.72 8.62 13.24
CA SER A 236 -15.24 8.38 14.59
C SER A 236 -16.78 8.55 14.63
N GLU A 237 -17.40 8.09 15.70
CA GLU A 237 -18.83 8.31 15.93
C GLU A 237 -19.17 9.80 16.05
N GLU A 238 -18.28 10.58 16.68
CA GLU A 238 -18.40 12.05 16.78
C GLU A 238 -18.42 12.71 15.40
N ASP A 239 -17.54 12.26 14.49
CA ASP A 239 -17.44 12.80 13.13
C ASP A 239 -18.75 12.57 12.36
N LEU A 240 -19.38 11.39 12.53
CA LEU A 240 -20.65 11.03 11.90
C LEU A 240 -21.83 11.82 12.48
N LEU A 241 -21.86 12.01 13.81
CA LEU A 241 -22.89 12.82 14.47
C LEU A 241 -22.82 14.28 14.01
N GLN A 242 -21.62 14.87 13.95
CA GLN A 242 -21.43 16.23 13.47
C GLN A 242 -21.85 16.40 12.01
N LEU A 243 -21.57 15.41 11.16
CA LEU A 243 -22.02 15.41 9.76
C LEU A 243 -23.55 15.38 9.64
N SER A 244 -24.23 14.66 10.54
CA SER A 244 -25.70 14.60 10.56
C SER A 244 -26.35 15.90 11.06
N GLN A 245 -25.67 16.61 11.96
CA GLN A 245 -26.15 17.87 12.53
C GLN A 245 -25.91 19.06 11.59
N ASP A 246 -24.73 19.12 10.95
CA ASP A 246 -24.32 20.27 10.14
C ASP A 246 -24.07 19.92 8.66
N GLN A 247 -24.99 20.38 7.81
CA GLN A 247 -24.86 20.30 6.36
C GLN A 247 -23.75 21.22 5.80
N GLY A 248 -23.06 22.01 6.62
CA GLY A 248 -21.87 22.83 6.36
C GLY A 248 -20.53 22.18 6.78
N TYR A 249 -20.58 21.06 7.50
CA TYR A 249 -19.39 20.37 7.99
C TYR A 249 -18.56 19.65 6.91
N HIS A 250 -17.30 20.05 6.77
CA HIS A 250 -16.35 19.43 5.83
C HIS A 250 -15.58 18.24 6.40
N GLY A 251 -15.51 18.12 7.72
CA GLY A 251 -14.73 17.11 8.44
C GLY A 251 -13.80 17.72 9.50
N PRO A 252 -13.26 16.89 10.39
CA PRO A 252 -12.41 17.36 11.47
C PRO A 252 -11.02 17.77 10.97
N ARG A 253 -10.26 18.43 11.84
CA ARG A 253 -8.85 18.76 11.61
C ARG A 253 -7.94 17.90 12.48
N GLU A 254 -6.87 17.39 11.89
CA GLU A 254 -5.83 16.65 12.60
C GLU A 254 -4.97 17.59 13.46
N SER A 255 -4.57 17.11 14.63
CA SER A 255 -3.62 17.79 15.50
C SER A 255 -2.21 17.79 14.89
N LYS A 256 -1.38 18.77 15.24
CA LYS A 256 0.00 18.82 14.75
C LYS A 256 0.86 17.85 15.55
N HIS A 257 1.57 16.99 14.84
CA HIS A 257 2.48 16.02 15.43
C HIS A 257 3.81 16.66 15.83
N SER A 258 4.42 16.13 16.90
CA SER A 258 5.77 16.51 17.32
C SER A 258 6.81 15.99 16.34
N ASP A 259 7.88 16.76 16.09
CA ASP A 259 8.96 16.37 15.18
C ASP A 259 10.21 16.01 15.99
N PRO A 260 10.41 14.71 16.33
CA PRO A 260 11.57 14.27 17.13
C PRO A 260 12.89 14.41 16.35
N PHE A 261 12.83 14.45 15.02
CA PHE A 261 14.02 14.49 14.16
C PHE A 261 14.59 15.90 14.00
N LYS A 262 13.83 16.95 14.34
CA LYS A 262 14.28 18.34 14.21
C LYS A 262 15.58 18.60 14.99
N SER A 263 15.67 18.14 16.23
CA SER A 263 16.85 18.32 17.09
C SER A 263 18.04 17.50 16.59
N LEU A 264 17.79 16.25 16.16
CA LEU A 264 18.81 15.36 15.59
C LEU A 264 19.45 15.95 14.33
N ILE A 265 18.65 16.53 13.44
CA ILE A 265 19.14 17.18 12.22
C ILE A 265 20.00 18.41 12.55
N LEU A 266 19.63 19.20 13.56
CA LEU A 266 20.43 20.35 14.00
C LEU A 266 21.79 19.91 14.53
N LYS A 267 21.82 18.91 15.43
CA LYS A 267 23.06 18.31 15.94
C LYS A 267 23.95 17.74 14.83
N GLN A 268 23.36 17.06 13.84
CA GLN A 268 24.11 16.51 12.71
C GLN A 268 24.74 17.62 11.83
N LYS A 269 24.03 18.74 11.63
CA LYS A 269 24.57 19.91 10.91
C LYS A 269 25.71 20.58 11.65
N GLU A 270 25.59 20.72 12.97
CA GLU A 270 26.66 21.27 13.82
C GLU A 270 27.89 20.38 13.79
N LYS A 271 27.72 19.05 13.96
CA LYS A 271 28.81 18.07 13.86
C LYS A 271 29.52 18.16 12.50
N LYS A 272 28.76 18.19 11.40
CA LYS A 272 29.33 18.33 10.04
C LYS A 272 30.06 19.67 9.83
N LYS A 273 29.58 20.75 10.45
CA LYS A 273 30.25 22.07 10.41
C LYS A 273 31.58 22.03 11.17
N MET A 274 31.61 21.39 12.35
CA MET A 274 32.81 21.23 13.16
C MET A 274 33.86 20.34 12.46
N GLU A 275 33.44 19.22 11.90
CA GLU A 275 34.32 18.33 11.13
C GLU A 275 34.90 19.02 9.89
N LYS A 276 34.09 19.82 9.18
CA LYS A 276 34.59 20.62 8.04
C LYS A 276 35.62 21.69 8.46
N ARG A 277 35.51 22.24 9.68
CA ARG A 277 36.53 23.17 10.23
C ARG A 277 37.82 22.42 10.55
N ARG A 278 37.72 21.32 11.29
CA ARG A 278 38.86 20.46 11.63
C ARG A 278 39.60 19.96 10.39
N ASN A 279 38.88 19.51 9.36
CA ASN A 279 39.51 19.03 8.13
C ASN A 279 40.18 20.15 7.33
N ARG A 280 39.70 21.40 7.43
CA ARG A 280 40.37 22.57 6.83
C ARG A 280 41.64 22.95 7.58
N GLU A 281 41.66 22.77 8.90
CA GLU A 281 42.84 23.02 9.74
C GLU A 281 43.93 21.93 9.54
N LEU A 282 43.54 20.72 9.13
CA LEU A 282 44.46 19.61 8.84
C LEU A 282 44.99 19.57 7.39
N THR A 283 44.46 20.40 6.47
CA THR A 283 44.92 20.47 5.08
C THR A 283 45.67 21.78 4.79
N ALA A 284 46.98 21.77 5.03
CA ALA A 284 47.99 22.59 4.35
C ALA A 284 49.22 21.68 4.09
N PRO A 285 49.94 21.91 2.98
CA PRO A 285 50.02 21.01 1.83
C PRO A 285 50.94 19.80 2.05
N GLU A 286 50.42 18.60 1.89
CA GLU A 286 51.14 17.52 1.21
C GLU A 286 50.13 16.48 0.75
N GLY A 287 50.15 16.18 -0.55
CA GLY A 287 49.11 15.42 -1.22
C GLY A 287 49.15 13.96 -0.82
N LEU A 288 48.08 13.46 -0.22
CA LEU A 288 47.76 12.03 -0.18
C LEU A 288 46.23 11.85 -0.16
N ALA A 289 45.79 10.84 -0.90
CA ALA A 289 44.45 10.66 -1.44
C ALA A 289 43.30 10.71 -0.41
N ALA A 290 42.23 11.40 -0.80
CA ALA A 290 40.97 11.46 -0.07
C ALA A 290 40.29 10.08 -0.03
N GLY A 291 40.34 9.43 1.14
CA GLY A 291 39.54 8.25 1.42
C GLY A 291 38.05 8.55 1.34
N ALA A 292 37.31 7.67 0.67
CA ALA A 292 35.87 7.74 0.49
C ALA A 292 35.13 7.79 1.85
N PRO A 293 34.04 8.57 1.98
CA PRO A 293 33.27 8.61 3.21
C PRO A 293 32.63 7.24 3.47
N THR A 294 32.85 6.75 4.69
CA THR A 294 32.29 5.51 5.22
C THR A 294 30.78 5.40 4.97
N ALA A 295 30.39 4.31 4.32
CA ALA A 295 29.01 3.89 4.14
C ALA A 295 28.34 3.70 5.51
N GLY A 296 27.16 4.31 5.75
CA GLY A 296 26.31 3.88 6.85
C GLY A 296 25.29 4.87 7.42
N GLN A 297 25.41 6.19 7.23
CA GLN A 297 24.41 7.12 7.78
C GLN A 297 23.49 7.66 6.68
N LYS A 298 22.30 7.06 6.55
CA LYS A 298 21.21 7.63 5.73
C LYS A 298 20.97 9.08 6.17
N ALA A 299 21.21 10.03 5.26
CA ALA A 299 21.07 11.45 5.56
C ALA A 299 19.63 11.81 5.94
N LEU A 300 19.43 12.25 7.19
CA LEU A 300 18.14 12.67 7.71
C LEU A 300 17.63 13.89 6.92
N THR A 301 16.55 13.69 6.18
CA THR A 301 15.96 14.77 5.38
C THR A 301 14.88 15.46 6.21
N LYS A 302 15.07 16.77 6.48
CA LYS A 302 14.11 17.56 7.27
C LYS A 302 12.68 17.42 6.72
N GLY A 303 11.76 17.01 7.59
CA GLY A 303 10.34 16.87 7.29
C GLY A 303 9.92 15.52 6.71
N LEU A 304 10.84 14.54 6.64
CA LEU A 304 10.53 13.15 6.34
C LEU A 304 10.81 12.29 7.57
N TRP A 305 9.99 11.26 7.76
CA TRP A 305 10.27 10.23 8.76
C TRP A 305 11.54 9.50 8.39
N SER A 306 12.35 9.15 9.40
CA SER A 306 13.61 8.42 9.20
C SER A 306 13.67 7.23 10.14
N GLY A 307 14.00 6.06 9.60
CA GLY A 307 13.99 4.80 10.34
C GLY A 307 12.77 3.94 10.03
N PRO A 308 12.57 2.83 10.77
CA PRO A 308 11.36 2.02 10.64
C PRO A 308 10.13 2.86 10.96
N LEU A 309 9.05 2.65 10.18
CA LEU A 309 7.79 3.33 10.44
C LEU A 309 7.17 2.76 11.74
N PRO A 310 6.63 3.61 12.63
CA PRO A 310 5.82 3.15 13.74
C PRO A 310 4.51 2.53 13.20
N GLY A 311 3.71 1.92 14.08
CA GLY A 311 2.40 1.37 13.73
C GLY A 311 1.59 2.38 12.91
N LEU A 312 1.31 2.02 11.66
CA LEU A 312 0.78 2.92 10.64
C LEU A 312 -0.70 3.22 10.89
N THR A 313 -1.44 2.23 11.39
CA THR A 313 -2.87 2.33 11.64
C THR A 313 -3.20 3.34 12.75
N SER A 314 -2.40 3.41 13.82
CA SER A 314 -2.65 4.21 15.02
C SER A 314 -1.81 5.48 15.14
N HIS A 315 -1.02 5.84 14.12
CA HIS A 315 -0.15 7.01 14.18
C HIS A 315 -0.92 8.33 14.30
N CYS A 316 -2.09 8.41 13.64
CA CYS A 316 -2.92 9.61 13.62
C CYS A 316 -4.13 9.45 14.53
N SER A 317 -4.85 10.54 14.79
CA SER A 317 -6.06 10.47 15.63
C SER A 317 -7.15 9.55 15.05
N ARG A 318 -7.18 9.38 13.72
CA ARG A 318 -8.13 8.51 13.02
C ARG A 318 -7.39 7.31 12.46
N LEU A 319 -8.01 6.14 12.55
CA LEU A 319 -7.40 4.88 12.11
C LEU A 319 -7.23 4.86 10.60
N LEU A 320 -6.05 4.47 10.12
CA LEU A 320 -5.78 4.35 8.70
C LEU A 320 -6.32 3.03 8.14
N LEU A 321 -7.16 3.14 7.12
CA LEU A 321 -7.80 2.02 6.42
C LEU A 321 -7.09 1.65 5.11
N GLY A 322 -6.53 2.63 4.39
CA GLY A 322 -5.96 2.42 3.06
C GLY A 322 -5.36 3.68 2.44
N PHE A 323 -5.00 3.58 1.16
CA PHE A 323 -4.44 4.71 0.40
C PHE A 323 -5.07 4.85 -0.98
N VAL A 324 -5.09 6.09 -1.46
CA VAL A 324 -5.49 6.46 -2.81
C VAL A 324 -4.28 6.35 -3.74
N THR A 325 -4.41 5.60 -4.83
CA THR A 325 -3.38 5.52 -5.88
C THR A 325 -3.58 6.63 -6.91
N GLN A 326 -4.82 6.82 -7.35
CA GLN A 326 -5.21 7.85 -8.31
C GLN A 326 -6.29 8.75 -7.71
N GLY A 327 -6.08 10.05 -7.67
CA GLY A 327 -7.05 11.02 -7.19
C GLY A 327 -6.99 12.28 -8.02
N ASP A 328 -8.15 12.74 -8.48
CA ASP A 328 -8.29 14.02 -9.18
C ASP A 328 -9.75 14.51 -9.11
N PHE A 329 -10.01 15.71 -9.62
CA PHE A 329 -11.35 16.18 -9.87
C PHE A 329 -11.93 15.51 -11.13
N SER A 330 -13.10 14.88 -11.00
CA SER A 330 -13.80 14.28 -12.13
C SER A 330 -14.75 15.28 -12.77
N MET A 331 -14.53 15.55 -14.06
CA MET A 331 -15.45 16.38 -14.84
C MET A 331 -16.77 15.67 -15.17
N SER A 332 -16.81 14.33 -15.14
CA SER A 332 -18.03 13.57 -15.46
C SER A 332 -19.07 13.63 -14.33
N VAL A 333 -18.61 13.64 -13.08
CA VAL A 333 -19.47 13.74 -11.90
C VAL A 333 -19.58 15.19 -11.41
N GLY A 334 -18.55 16.01 -11.63
CA GLY A 334 -18.47 17.37 -11.08
C GLY A 334 -18.02 17.42 -9.62
N CYS A 335 -17.37 16.36 -9.13
CA CYS A 335 -16.79 16.30 -7.79
C CYS A 335 -15.42 15.62 -7.80
N GLY A 336 -14.72 15.64 -6.67
CA GLY A 336 -13.46 14.94 -6.51
C GLY A 336 -13.67 13.44 -6.39
N GLU A 337 -13.07 12.68 -7.29
CA GLU A 337 -13.15 11.22 -7.35
C GLU A 337 -11.75 10.62 -7.17
N ALA A 338 -11.67 9.55 -6.41
CA ALA A 338 -10.44 8.84 -6.15
C ALA A 338 -10.63 7.33 -6.33
N LEU A 339 -9.54 6.68 -6.69
CA LEU A 339 -9.37 5.24 -6.73
C LEU A 339 -8.25 4.87 -5.76
N GLY A 340 -8.49 3.85 -4.97
CA GLY A 340 -7.52 3.40 -3.98
C GLY A 340 -7.72 1.96 -3.59
N PHE A 341 -6.87 1.52 -2.67
CA PHE A 341 -6.97 0.20 -2.06
C PHE A 341 -7.16 0.37 -0.57
N VAL A 342 -8.04 -0.47 -0.02
CA VAL A 342 -8.32 -0.57 1.42
C VAL A 342 -8.09 -1.99 1.89
N SER A 343 -7.72 -2.13 3.16
CA SER A 343 -7.64 -3.45 3.78
C SER A 343 -9.03 -4.02 3.99
N VAL A 344 -9.24 -5.29 3.63
CA VAL A 344 -10.53 -5.98 3.85
C VAL A 344 -10.81 -6.12 5.34
N THR A 345 -9.78 -6.45 6.13
CA THR A 345 -9.82 -6.49 7.60
C THR A 345 -10.39 -5.20 8.20
N GLY A 346 -9.75 -4.07 7.90
CA GLY A 346 -10.21 -2.77 8.39
C GLY A 346 -11.58 -2.35 7.84
N LEU A 347 -11.91 -2.74 6.60
CA LEU A 347 -13.19 -2.42 5.99
C LEU A 347 -14.32 -3.15 6.72
N LEU A 348 -14.14 -4.44 7.04
CA LEU A 348 -15.13 -5.23 7.78
C LEU A 348 -15.29 -4.77 9.23
N GLU A 349 -14.19 -4.38 9.90
CA GLU A 349 -14.25 -3.76 11.23
C GLU A 349 -15.06 -2.45 11.19
N MET A 350 -14.78 -1.58 10.22
CA MET A 350 -15.52 -0.33 10.01
C MET A 350 -17.01 -0.56 9.70
N LEU A 351 -17.33 -1.48 8.79
CA LEU A 351 -18.73 -1.75 8.42
C LEU A 351 -19.53 -2.35 9.59
N SER A 352 -18.85 -3.05 10.49
CA SER A 352 -19.45 -3.62 11.70
C SER A 352 -19.71 -2.57 12.79
N SER A 353 -18.92 -1.50 12.85
CA SER A 353 -19.12 -0.39 13.79
C SER A 353 -20.11 0.66 13.29
N GLN A 354 -20.29 0.80 11.97
CA GLN A 354 -21.18 1.80 11.38
C GLN A 354 -22.65 1.37 11.34
N SER A 355 -23.55 2.34 11.60
CA SER A 355 -24.99 2.20 11.35
C SER A 355 -25.30 2.03 9.86
N ALA A 356 -26.42 1.39 9.51
CA ALA A 356 -26.80 1.13 8.12
C ALA A 356 -26.91 2.38 7.24
N ALA A 357 -27.27 3.53 7.81
CA ALA A 357 -27.40 4.81 7.10
C ALA A 357 -26.04 5.44 6.76
N THR A 358 -25.04 5.24 7.62
CA THR A 358 -23.69 5.82 7.50
C THR A 358 -22.68 4.87 6.86
N ARG A 359 -23.11 3.66 6.46
CA ARG A 359 -22.23 2.68 5.82
C ARG A 359 -21.58 3.25 4.56
N GLY A 360 -20.29 2.97 4.44
CA GLY A 360 -19.47 3.44 3.32
C GLY A 360 -19.08 4.91 3.42
N LEU A 361 -19.35 5.60 4.54
CA LEU A 361 -18.75 6.91 4.79
C LEU A 361 -17.35 6.74 5.37
N VAL A 362 -16.39 7.44 4.78
CA VAL A 362 -14.97 7.35 5.11
C VAL A 362 -14.36 8.75 5.09
N LEU A 363 -13.26 8.95 5.80
CA LEU A 363 -12.49 10.20 5.76
C LEU A 363 -11.28 10.08 4.84
N LEU A 364 -11.02 11.11 4.06
CA LEU A 364 -9.82 11.25 3.25
C LEU A 364 -8.96 12.38 3.80
N ARG A 365 -7.65 12.14 3.93
CA ARG A 365 -6.67 13.16 4.30
C ARG A 365 -5.51 13.17 3.31
N PRO A 366 -5.32 14.24 2.53
CA PRO A 366 -4.16 14.34 1.66
C PRO A 366 -2.88 14.55 2.49
N PRO A 367 -1.73 14.04 2.04
CA PRO A 367 -0.50 14.03 2.83
C PRO A 367 0.02 15.42 3.20
N ALA A 368 -0.32 16.43 2.39
CA ALA A 368 0.08 17.82 2.58
C ALA A 368 -0.88 18.66 3.45
N SER A 369 -2.03 18.11 3.89
CA SER A 369 -3.04 18.81 4.68
C SER A 369 -3.35 18.11 6.00
N LEU A 370 -3.85 18.89 6.96
CA LEU A 370 -4.40 18.39 8.22
C LEU A 370 -5.92 18.20 8.16
N GLN A 371 -6.58 18.65 7.08
CA GLN A 371 -8.03 18.63 6.97
C GLN A 371 -8.49 17.26 6.49
N TYR A 372 -9.37 16.60 7.26
CA TYR A 372 -10.11 15.44 6.78
C TYR A 372 -11.32 15.89 5.96
N ARG A 373 -11.66 15.10 4.94
CA ARG A 373 -12.83 15.31 4.09
C ARG A 373 -13.64 14.03 3.99
N PHE A 374 -14.95 14.12 4.10
CA PHE A 374 -15.81 12.96 3.90
C PHE A 374 -15.86 12.53 2.43
N ALA A 375 -15.69 11.24 2.23
CA ALA A 375 -15.93 10.55 0.97
C ALA A 375 -16.85 9.37 1.19
N ARG A 376 -17.51 8.99 0.11
CA ARG A 376 -18.31 7.79 0.03
C ARG A 376 -17.52 6.72 -0.71
N LEU A 377 -17.39 5.57 -0.05
CA LEU A 377 -16.73 4.39 -0.56
C LEU A 377 -17.73 3.51 -1.30
N ALA A 378 -17.38 3.15 -2.52
CA ALA A 378 -18.11 2.20 -3.35
C ALA A 378 -17.14 1.16 -3.92
N ILE A 379 -17.57 -0.10 -3.90
CA ILE A 379 -16.88 -1.19 -4.59
C ILE A 379 -17.68 -1.45 -5.86
N GLU A 380 -17.19 -0.96 -6.98
CA GLU A 380 -17.74 -1.29 -8.30
C GLU A 380 -17.19 -2.68 -8.71
N VAL A 381 -17.92 -3.50 -9.49
CA VAL A 381 -17.52 -4.89 -9.80
C VAL A 381 -17.75 -5.26 -11.25
#